data_AF-A0A067MTC4-F1
#
_entry.id   AF-A0A067MTC4-F1
#
_cell.length_a   1.000
_cell.length_b   1.000
_cell.length_c   1.000
_cell.angle_alpha   90.00
_cell.angle_beta   90.00
_cell.angle_gamma   90.00
#
_symmetry.space_group_name_H-M   'P 1'
#
loop_
_entity.id
_entity.type
_entity.pdbx_description
1 polymer ?
#
loop_
_entity_poly.entity_id
_entity_poly.type
_entity_poly.pdbx_seq_one_letter_code
_entity_poly.pdbx_strand_id
1 'polypeptide(L)'
;MSIGTFNFRGDEPRNKTTSEIIFAKPFVAPPRLPLGLNFIDVDPKSTNPRVTTYATNIDKNRFLVHIDGWGDTNILGCGVSWLGLSPGHLEFQYGEFCTLEDHRANEPQRETSRRIVFERPFATPPKVIVFLKKFDMTDPKNGTTWRIHTDATNIDHAGFTIHVDTWCDTVLHCATAGWIAYPEDREYVFSGRSEVNEAQPRTNRSLQNNKEVKFGSTVGFLKAPSVFVAISSFDLSCLRLKVYVDSVTTTGLTWHMDSWGEDTWFHGGAISYICLM
;
A
#
# COMPACT_ATOMS: atom_id res chain seq x y z
N MET A 1 18.19 6.41 4.65
CA MET A 1 17.13 5.37 4.47
C MET A 1 17.39 4.62 3.16
N SER A 2 16.54 3.68 2.78
CA SER A 2 16.55 3.03 1.45
C SER A 2 15.11 2.77 1.03
N ILE A 3 14.77 2.92 -0.25
CA ILE A 3 13.49 2.52 -0.82
C ILE A 3 13.76 1.58 -1.98
N GLY A 4 12.86 0.64 -2.23
CA GLY A 4 12.82 -0.11 -3.47
C GLY A 4 11.50 -0.83 -3.66
N THR A 5 11.39 -1.52 -4.79
CA THR A 5 10.21 -2.30 -5.18
C THR A 5 10.64 -3.66 -5.70
N PHE A 6 9.86 -4.69 -5.42
CA PHE A 6 10.00 -6.01 -6.03
C PHE A 6 8.68 -6.36 -6.73
N ASN A 7 8.75 -6.71 -8.01
CA ASN A 7 7.61 -7.09 -8.83
C ASN A 7 7.92 -8.44 -9.49
N PHE A 8 6.99 -9.36 -9.42
CA PHE A 8 7.03 -10.65 -10.10
C PHE A 8 5.80 -10.81 -11.01
N ARG A 9 5.99 -11.38 -12.19
CA ARG A 9 4.92 -11.93 -13.03
C ARG A 9 5.38 -13.27 -13.57
N GLY A 10 4.51 -14.27 -13.57
CA GLY A 10 4.79 -15.62 -14.06
C GLY A 10 4.00 -15.97 -15.30
N ASP A 11 4.49 -16.94 -16.05
CA ASP A 11 3.76 -17.58 -17.15
C ASP A 11 2.64 -18.50 -16.63
N GLU A 12 2.82 -19.04 -15.41
CA GLU A 12 1.82 -19.84 -14.68
C GLU A 12 1.44 -19.17 -13.33
N PRO A 13 0.19 -19.31 -12.87
CA PRO A 13 -0.21 -18.84 -11.55
C PRO A 13 0.46 -19.64 -10.42
N ARG A 14 0.73 -18.98 -9.29
CA ARG A 14 1.17 -19.66 -8.06
C ARG A 14 0.71 -18.96 -6.80
N ASN A 15 0.75 -19.67 -5.67
CA ASN A 15 0.26 -19.14 -4.39
C ASN A 15 1.35 -18.49 -3.53
N LYS A 16 2.63 -18.61 -3.90
CA LYS A 16 3.75 -18.07 -3.11
C LYS A 16 4.85 -17.49 -3.99
N THR A 17 5.38 -16.34 -3.62
CA THR A 17 6.51 -15.70 -4.30
C THR A 17 7.48 -15.14 -3.25
N THR A 18 8.70 -15.68 -3.21
CA THR A 18 9.79 -15.20 -2.35
C THR A 18 10.95 -14.67 -3.19
N SER A 19 11.64 -13.63 -2.75
CA SER A 19 12.91 -13.16 -3.34
C SER A 19 13.88 -12.64 -2.28
N GLU A 20 15.19 -12.76 -2.52
CA GLU A 20 16.22 -12.12 -1.70
C GLU A 20 16.50 -10.71 -2.22
N ILE A 21 16.30 -9.72 -1.35
CA ILE A 21 16.54 -8.32 -1.65
C ILE A 21 17.82 -7.89 -0.93
N ILE A 22 18.86 -7.57 -1.70
CA ILE A 22 20.13 -7.01 -1.19
C ILE A 22 20.04 -5.48 -1.20
N PHE A 23 20.35 -4.83 -0.09
CA PHE A 23 20.40 -3.37 -0.02
C PHE A 23 21.63 -2.85 -0.78
N ALA A 24 21.41 -1.88 -1.68
CA ALA A 24 22.48 -1.22 -2.44
C ALA A 24 23.57 -0.57 -1.57
N LYS A 25 23.27 -0.30 -0.29
CA LYS A 25 24.25 -0.01 0.77
C LYS A 25 23.80 -0.69 2.06
N PRO A 26 24.67 -1.47 2.74
CA PRO A 26 24.34 -2.02 4.06
C PRO A 26 24.02 -0.96 5.10
N PHE A 27 23.07 -1.28 5.98
CA PHE A 27 22.78 -0.55 7.20
C PHE A 27 23.83 -0.88 8.29
N VAL A 28 23.84 -0.10 9.38
CA VAL A 28 24.69 -0.36 10.55
C VAL A 28 24.20 -1.56 11.39
N ALA A 29 22.89 -1.80 11.37
CA ALA A 29 22.16 -2.89 12.01
C ALA A 29 20.89 -3.17 11.16
N PRO A 30 20.16 -4.29 11.37
CA PRO A 30 18.96 -4.61 10.59
C PRO A 30 17.96 -3.43 10.57
N PRO A 31 17.47 -3.01 9.38
CA PRO A 31 16.54 -1.91 9.26
C PRO A 31 15.13 -2.31 9.68
N ARG A 32 14.35 -1.31 10.08
CA ARG A 32 12.90 -1.40 10.23
C ARG A 32 12.29 -1.26 8.83
N LEU A 33 11.35 -2.13 8.45
CA LEU A 33 10.83 -2.27 7.08
C LEU A 33 9.29 -2.27 7.05
N PRO A 34 8.62 -1.11 6.90
CA PRO A 34 7.25 -1.06 6.40
C PRO A 34 7.21 -1.59 4.95
N LEU A 35 6.22 -2.45 4.66
CA LEU A 35 5.95 -2.99 3.33
C LEU A 35 4.49 -2.73 2.94
N GLY A 36 4.26 -2.31 1.71
CA GLY A 36 2.92 -2.11 1.14
C GLY A 36 2.80 -2.73 -0.25
N LEU A 37 1.66 -3.33 -0.56
CA LEU A 37 1.39 -3.91 -1.87
C LEU A 37 1.38 -2.81 -2.93
N ASN A 38 2.06 -3.03 -4.05
CA ASN A 38 2.07 -2.13 -5.19
C ASN A 38 1.58 -2.78 -6.51
N PHE A 39 1.47 -4.10 -6.55
CA PHE A 39 1.04 -4.84 -7.74
C PHE A 39 0.30 -6.12 -7.32
N ILE A 40 -0.83 -6.38 -7.96
CA ILE A 40 -1.71 -7.52 -7.75
C ILE A 40 -2.25 -7.94 -9.12
N ASP A 41 -2.06 -9.19 -9.53
CA ASP A 41 -2.60 -9.80 -10.74
C ASP A 41 -3.06 -11.21 -10.34
N VAL A 42 -4.35 -11.37 -10.05
CA VAL A 42 -4.96 -12.63 -9.59
C VAL A 42 -5.74 -13.26 -10.75
N ASP A 43 -5.65 -14.60 -10.91
CA ASP A 43 -6.47 -15.33 -11.90
C ASP A 43 -7.96 -15.06 -11.61
N PRO A 44 -8.76 -14.58 -12.59
CA PRO A 44 -10.21 -14.36 -12.43
C PRO A 44 -11.02 -15.57 -11.93
N LYS A 45 -10.49 -16.79 -11.99
CA LYS A 45 -11.08 -17.99 -11.37
C LYS A 45 -10.97 -18.02 -9.84
N SER A 46 -10.15 -17.15 -9.25
CA SER A 46 -10.03 -17.00 -7.80
C SER A 46 -11.28 -16.29 -7.26
N THR A 47 -12.21 -17.06 -6.73
CA THR A 47 -13.51 -16.57 -6.24
C THR A 47 -13.42 -15.76 -4.95
N ASN A 48 -12.34 -15.95 -4.19
CA ASN A 48 -12.06 -15.21 -2.97
C ASN A 48 -10.58 -14.78 -3.00
N PRO A 49 -10.26 -13.52 -3.36
CA PRO A 49 -8.88 -13.07 -3.46
C PRO A 49 -8.31 -12.75 -2.07
N ARG A 50 -7.16 -13.36 -1.79
CA ARG A 50 -6.45 -13.29 -0.51
C ARG A 50 -4.97 -13.12 -0.79
N VAL A 51 -4.41 -11.97 -0.42
CA VAL A 51 -3.00 -11.65 -0.67
C VAL A 51 -2.41 -11.03 0.59
N THR A 52 -1.16 -11.38 0.90
CA THR A 52 -0.37 -10.80 1.98
C THR A 52 1.07 -10.60 1.50
N THR A 53 1.72 -9.52 1.94
CA THR A 53 3.18 -9.38 1.81
C THR A 53 3.84 -9.26 3.18
N TYR A 54 5.04 -9.79 3.33
CA TYR A 54 5.83 -9.69 4.55
C TYR A 54 7.34 -9.89 4.27
N ALA A 55 8.18 -9.56 5.23
CA ALA A 55 9.62 -9.77 5.17
C ALA A 55 10.07 -10.80 6.23
N THR A 56 11.07 -11.62 5.91
CA THR A 56 11.79 -12.47 6.87
C THR A 56 13.30 -12.34 6.68
N ASN A 57 14.08 -12.93 7.58
CA ASN A 57 15.55 -12.99 7.50
C ASN A 57 16.19 -11.59 7.29
N ILE A 58 15.63 -10.58 7.94
CA ILE A 58 16.09 -9.18 7.84
C ILE A 58 17.43 -9.06 8.55
N ASP A 59 18.51 -8.92 7.78
CA ASP A 59 19.83 -8.56 8.28
C ASP A 59 20.23 -7.15 7.80
N LYS A 60 21.43 -6.68 8.14
CA LYS A 60 21.87 -5.32 7.81
C LYS A 60 22.17 -5.11 6.31
N ASN A 61 22.32 -6.19 5.54
CA ASN A 61 22.70 -6.18 4.12
C ASN A 61 21.54 -6.60 3.21
N ARG A 62 20.55 -7.35 3.72
CA ARG A 62 19.48 -7.95 2.92
C ARG A 62 18.24 -8.32 3.75
N PHE A 63 17.17 -8.74 3.06
CA PHE A 63 16.03 -9.46 3.62
C PHE A 63 15.43 -10.40 2.58
N LEU A 64 14.63 -11.38 3.02
CA LEU A 64 13.72 -12.11 2.13
C LEU A 64 12.38 -11.38 2.11
N VAL A 65 11.88 -11.06 0.91
CA VAL A 65 10.53 -10.53 0.71
C VAL A 65 9.62 -11.63 0.23
N HIS A 66 8.39 -11.67 0.74
CA HIS A 66 7.35 -12.65 0.40
C HIS A 66 6.09 -11.93 -0.06
N ILE A 67 5.42 -12.49 -1.06
CA ILE A 67 4.06 -12.14 -1.44
C ILE A 67 3.30 -13.44 -1.72
N ASP A 68 2.35 -13.74 -0.84
CA ASP A 68 1.68 -15.03 -0.74
C ASP A 68 0.15 -14.84 -0.83
N GLY A 69 -0.51 -15.83 -1.44
CA GLY A 69 -1.96 -16.02 -1.42
C GLY A 69 -2.35 -17.38 -0.83
N TRP A 70 -3.61 -17.54 -0.44
CA TRP A 70 -4.10 -18.77 0.19
C TRP A 70 -5.56 -19.09 -0.13
N GLY A 71 -5.95 -20.34 0.13
CA GLY A 71 -7.21 -20.90 -0.36
C GLY A 71 -7.19 -21.03 -1.88
N ASP A 72 -8.23 -20.54 -2.54
CA ASP A 72 -8.42 -20.53 -3.99
C ASP A 72 -7.70 -19.38 -4.72
N THR A 73 -6.96 -18.51 -4.03
CA THR A 73 -6.24 -17.40 -4.68
C THR A 73 -5.01 -17.88 -5.44
N ASN A 74 -5.04 -17.70 -6.76
CA ASN A 74 -3.94 -18.00 -7.67
C ASN A 74 -3.34 -16.69 -8.20
N ILE A 75 -2.07 -16.42 -7.89
CA ILE A 75 -1.39 -15.16 -8.25
C ILE A 75 -0.62 -15.33 -9.56
N LEU A 76 -1.01 -14.60 -10.60
CA LEU A 76 -0.30 -14.46 -11.89
C LEU A 76 0.87 -13.48 -11.78
N GLY A 77 0.73 -12.47 -10.93
CA GLY A 77 1.72 -11.43 -10.70
C GLY A 77 1.44 -10.65 -9.43
N CYS A 78 2.50 -10.13 -8.81
CA CYS A 78 2.42 -9.43 -7.54
C CYS A 78 3.63 -8.54 -7.33
N GLY A 79 3.50 -7.54 -6.47
CA GLY A 79 4.59 -6.67 -6.10
C GLY A 79 4.38 -5.87 -4.83
N VAL A 80 5.50 -5.40 -4.30
CA VAL A 80 5.62 -4.77 -3.00
C VAL A 80 6.65 -3.63 -3.05
N SER A 81 6.32 -2.53 -2.38
CA SER A 81 7.24 -1.44 -2.07
C SER A 81 7.70 -1.58 -0.62
N TRP A 82 8.96 -1.24 -0.33
CA TRP A 82 9.49 -1.22 1.05
C TRP A 82 10.22 0.09 1.37
N LEU A 83 10.25 0.44 2.66
CA LEU A 83 11.06 1.54 3.20
C LEU A 83 12.04 1.04 4.27
N GLY A 84 13.32 0.96 3.93
CA GLY A 84 14.40 0.68 4.88
C GLY A 84 14.71 1.87 5.78
N LEU A 85 14.10 1.88 6.97
CA LEU A 85 14.38 2.82 8.06
C LEU A 85 15.54 2.30 8.92
N SER A 86 16.67 3.00 8.90
CA SER A 86 17.75 2.76 9.87
C SER A 86 17.22 2.90 11.32
N PRO A 87 17.73 2.12 12.29
CA PRO A 87 17.38 2.29 13.70
C PRO A 87 17.64 3.71 14.23
N GLY A 88 18.60 4.45 13.66
CA GLY A 88 18.87 5.85 14.02
C GLY A 88 17.81 6.86 13.58
N HIS A 89 16.86 6.49 12.70
CA HIS A 89 15.76 7.36 12.27
C HIS A 89 14.58 7.31 13.26
N LEU A 90 14.84 7.67 14.51
CA LEU A 90 13.88 7.58 15.63
C LEU A 90 12.69 8.54 15.49
N GLU A 91 12.78 9.54 14.61
CA GLU A 91 11.70 10.45 14.26
C GLU A 91 10.61 9.77 13.42
N PHE A 92 10.94 8.66 12.74
CA PHE A 92 9.96 7.84 12.03
C PHE A 92 9.40 6.76 12.95
N GLN A 93 8.09 6.81 13.14
CA GLN A 93 7.28 5.73 13.69
C GLN A 93 6.54 5.02 12.56
N TYR A 94 6.23 3.76 12.76
CA TYR A 94 5.48 2.95 11.81
C TYR A 94 4.86 1.79 12.59
N GLY A 95 3.92 1.12 11.95
CA GLY A 95 3.33 -0.10 12.49
C GLY A 95 2.34 -0.68 11.51
N GLU A 96 1.57 -1.63 12.02
CA GLU A 96 0.52 -2.32 11.28
C GLU A 96 -0.72 -2.41 12.17
N PHE A 97 -1.87 -2.56 11.55
CA PHE A 97 -3.15 -2.86 12.20
C PHE A 97 -3.87 -3.93 11.40
N CYS A 98 -4.28 -5.01 12.06
CA CYS A 98 -5.07 -6.08 11.48
C CYS A 98 -6.50 -6.00 12.02
N THR A 99 -7.51 -6.02 11.13
CA THR A 99 -8.92 -5.93 11.54
C THR A 99 -9.35 -7.10 12.45
N LEU A 100 -8.63 -8.23 12.39
CA LEU A 100 -8.81 -9.39 13.28
C LEU A 100 -8.46 -9.12 14.75
N GLU A 101 -7.92 -7.95 15.07
CA GLU A 101 -7.72 -7.51 16.45
C GLU A 101 -8.98 -6.89 17.07
N ASP A 102 -9.98 -6.51 16.25
CA ASP A 102 -11.26 -5.92 16.69
C ASP A 102 -12.48 -6.82 16.36
N HIS A 103 -12.40 -7.67 15.33
CA HIS A 103 -13.47 -8.62 14.96
C HIS A 103 -12.92 -10.00 14.58
N ARG A 104 -13.78 -11.02 14.39
CA ARG A 104 -13.37 -12.35 13.93
C ARG A 104 -13.55 -12.51 12.42
N ALA A 105 -12.77 -13.39 11.79
CA ALA A 105 -12.87 -13.67 10.34
C ALA A 105 -14.23 -14.24 9.91
N ASN A 106 -14.93 -14.95 10.81
CA ASN A 106 -16.29 -15.47 10.62
C ASN A 106 -17.38 -14.46 11.00
N GLU A 107 -17.00 -13.29 11.53
CA GLU A 107 -17.86 -12.17 11.91
C GLU A 107 -17.34 -10.91 11.18
N PRO A 108 -17.35 -10.89 9.83
CA PRO A 108 -16.76 -9.83 9.04
C PRO A 108 -17.48 -8.49 9.24
N GLN A 109 -16.72 -7.41 9.36
CA GLN A 109 -17.24 -6.05 9.45
C GLN A 109 -16.99 -5.29 8.15
N ARG A 110 -17.92 -4.41 7.76
CA ARG A 110 -17.77 -3.57 6.56
C ARG A 110 -16.78 -2.44 6.80
N GLU A 111 -16.92 -1.79 7.95
CA GLU A 111 -16.09 -0.67 8.39
C GLU A 111 -15.32 -1.15 9.62
N THR A 112 -14.04 -0.82 9.74
CA THR A 112 -13.23 -1.18 10.92
C THR A 112 -12.21 -0.09 11.18
N SER A 113 -12.38 0.61 12.30
CA SER A 113 -11.51 1.72 12.69
C SER A 113 -11.00 1.58 14.12
N ARG A 114 -9.74 1.97 14.33
CA ARG A 114 -9.07 1.88 15.62
C ARG A 114 -8.24 3.13 15.89
N ARG A 115 -8.19 3.57 17.14
CA ARG A 115 -7.23 4.59 17.58
C ARG A 115 -5.85 3.96 17.76
N ILE A 116 -4.91 4.33 16.88
CA ILE A 116 -3.49 4.04 17.05
C ILE A 116 -2.88 5.13 17.92
N VAL A 117 -2.18 4.72 18.98
CA VAL A 117 -1.39 5.60 19.85
C VAL A 117 0.06 5.50 19.41
N PHE A 118 0.75 6.64 19.28
CA PHE A 118 2.18 6.64 18.97
C PHE A 118 3.00 6.18 20.18
N GLU A 119 4.02 5.37 19.93
CA GLU A 119 5.00 4.92 20.94
C GLU A 119 5.68 6.11 21.63
N ARG A 120 5.88 7.19 20.87
CA ARG A 120 6.33 8.51 21.35
C ARG A 120 5.41 9.58 20.77
N PRO A 121 4.76 10.42 21.58
CA PRO A 121 4.07 11.60 21.07
C PRO A 121 5.03 12.52 20.30
N PHE A 122 4.53 13.12 19.22
CA PHE A 122 5.22 14.16 18.46
C PHE A 122 5.04 15.53 19.13
N ALA A 123 5.79 16.55 18.67
CA ALA A 123 5.63 17.93 19.17
C ALA A 123 4.39 18.64 18.58
N THR A 124 4.04 18.30 17.35
CA THR A 124 2.84 18.72 16.61
C THR A 124 2.19 17.47 15.98
N PRO A 125 0.96 17.54 15.43
CA PRO A 125 0.39 16.44 14.66
C PRO A 125 1.35 16.01 13.53
N PRO A 126 1.74 14.73 13.42
CA PRO A 126 2.65 14.27 12.38
C PRO A 126 1.95 14.14 11.02
N LYS A 127 2.75 14.02 9.95
CA LYS A 127 2.24 13.46 8.69
C LYS A 127 2.16 11.94 8.83
N VAL A 128 1.01 11.37 8.49
CA VAL A 128 0.75 9.93 8.50
C VAL A 128 0.36 9.48 7.09
N ILE A 129 0.87 8.33 6.65
CA ILE A 129 0.35 7.61 5.50
C ILE A 129 -0.05 6.18 5.90
N VAL A 130 -1.09 5.66 5.26
CA VAL A 130 -1.64 4.31 5.46
C VAL A 130 -1.75 3.60 4.12
N PHE A 131 -1.43 2.30 4.06
CA PHE A 131 -1.42 1.50 2.85
C PHE A 131 -1.72 0.02 3.13
N LEU A 132 -2.19 -0.68 2.10
CA LEU A 132 -2.61 -2.07 2.18
C LEU A 132 -1.41 -3.04 2.17
N LYS A 133 -1.38 -3.96 3.15
CA LYS A 133 -0.37 -5.03 3.26
C LYS A 133 -0.97 -6.42 3.11
N LYS A 134 -2.21 -6.63 3.57
CA LYS A 134 -2.96 -7.89 3.47
C LYS A 134 -4.46 -7.63 3.26
N PHE A 135 -5.14 -8.53 2.55
CA PHE A 135 -6.60 -8.67 2.56
C PHE A 135 -7.04 -10.13 2.40
N ASP A 136 -8.25 -10.44 2.86
CA ASP A 136 -8.98 -11.71 2.68
C ASP A 136 -10.44 -11.35 2.39
N MET A 137 -10.90 -11.57 1.16
CA MET A 137 -12.14 -11.00 0.64
C MET A 137 -12.99 -12.05 -0.09
N THR A 138 -14.30 -11.91 0.02
CA THR A 138 -15.32 -12.75 -0.64
C THR A 138 -16.36 -11.84 -1.29
N ASP A 139 -16.84 -12.18 -2.49
CA ASP A 139 -18.08 -11.59 -3.02
C ASP A 139 -19.26 -12.55 -2.78
N PRO A 140 -20.36 -12.09 -2.15
CA PRO A 140 -21.54 -12.92 -1.91
C PRO A 140 -22.54 -12.98 -3.08
N LYS A 141 -22.29 -12.37 -4.26
CA LYS A 141 -23.34 -12.08 -5.26
C LYS A 141 -22.98 -12.21 -6.75
N ASN A 142 -21.99 -13.01 -7.13
CA ASN A 142 -21.48 -13.13 -8.52
C ASN A 142 -20.98 -11.79 -9.12
N GLY A 143 -20.72 -10.79 -8.28
CA GLY A 143 -20.23 -9.47 -8.65
C GLY A 143 -18.72 -9.44 -8.51
N THR A 144 -17.99 -9.52 -9.62
CA THR A 144 -16.52 -9.68 -9.63
C THR A 144 -15.73 -8.47 -9.10
N THR A 145 -16.39 -7.48 -8.50
CA THR A 145 -15.85 -6.19 -8.04
C THR A 145 -15.34 -6.24 -6.60
N TRP A 146 -14.04 -6.05 -6.45
CA TRP A 146 -13.32 -6.04 -5.18
C TRP A 146 -13.14 -4.60 -4.71
N ARG A 147 -13.43 -4.35 -3.43
CA ARG A 147 -13.40 -3.01 -2.84
C ARG A 147 -12.74 -3.00 -1.48
N ILE A 148 -11.74 -2.15 -1.29
CA ILE A 148 -11.11 -1.91 0.01
C ILE A 148 -10.55 -0.51 0.07
N HIS A 149 -10.57 0.08 1.26
CA HIS A 149 -10.07 1.42 1.55
C HIS A 149 -9.29 1.39 2.87
N THR A 150 -8.17 2.10 2.93
CA THR A 150 -7.38 2.30 4.14
C THR A 150 -6.94 3.76 4.25
N ASP A 151 -7.12 4.38 5.42
CA ASP A 151 -6.76 5.80 5.62
C ASP A 151 -6.48 6.16 7.08
N ALA A 152 -5.99 7.38 7.31
CA ALA A 152 -5.78 7.97 8.64
C ALA A 152 -6.65 9.24 8.81
N THR A 153 -7.46 9.28 9.87
CA THR A 153 -8.16 10.50 10.31
C THR A 153 -7.83 10.83 11.76
N ASN A 154 -8.34 11.95 12.28
CA ASN A 154 -8.17 12.38 13.67
C ASN A 154 -6.68 12.40 14.11
N ILE A 155 -5.78 12.79 13.21
CA ILE A 155 -4.35 12.83 13.47
C ILE A 155 -4.05 13.98 14.44
N ASP A 156 -3.43 13.66 15.56
CA ASP A 156 -2.92 14.62 16.53
C ASP A 156 -1.52 14.19 17.01
N HIS A 157 -0.94 14.95 17.91
CA HIS A 157 0.41 14.72 18.41
C HIS A 157 0.60 13.36 19.13
N ALA A 158 -0.47 12.73 19.64
CA ALA A 158 -0.42 11.49 20.41
C ALA A 158 -0.90 10.24 19.63
N GLY A 159 -1.55 10.41 18.47
CA GLY A 159 -2.01 9.28 17.67
C GLY A 159 -2.88 9.68 16.47
N PHE A 160 -3.52 8.68 15.87
CA PHE A 160 -4.48 8.84 14.77
C PHE A 160 -5.52 7.71 14.78
N THR A 161 -6.68 7.93 14.17
CA THR A 161 -7.63 6.84 13.86
C THR A 161 -7.26 6.23 12.52
N ILE A 162 -6.90 4.95 12.50
CA ILE A 162 -6.76 4.18 11.26
C ILE A 162 -8.12 3.59 10.87
N HIS A 163 -8.40 3.54 9.57
CA HIS A 163 -9.59 2.91 8.99
C HIS A 163 -9.19 1.82 7.99
N VAL A 164 -9.97 0.74 7.92
CA VAL A 164 -9.77 -0.39 7.02
C VAL A 164 -11.15 -0.93 6.63
N ASP A 165 -11.70 -0.41 5.54
CA ASP A 165 -13.11 -0.51 5.20
C ASP A 165 -13.36 -1.12 3.81
N THR A 166 -14.58 -1.59 3.58
CA THR A 166 -15.12 -2.04 2.29
C THR A 166 -16.54 -1.48 2.08
N TRP A 167 -17.16 -1.69 0.91
CA TRP A 167 -18.52 -1.19 0.63
C TRP A 167 -19.25 -2.02 -0.43
N CYS A 168 -20.54 -1.70 -0.61
CA CYS A 168 -21.49 -2.44 -1.46
C CYS A 168 -21.61 -3.93 -1.03
N ASP A 169 -21.44 -4.85 -1.97
CA ASP A 169 -21.58 -6.30 -1.80
C ASP A 169 -20.35 -6.97 -1.18
N THR A 170 -19.16 -6.41 -1.40
CA THR A 170 -17.87 -6.99 -0.98
C THR A 170 -17.84 -7.30 0.52
N VAL A 171 -17.44 -8.52 0.89
CA VAL A 171 -17.25 -8.97 2.27
C VAL A 171 -15.76 -9.05 2.59
N LEU A 172 -15.33 -8.28 3.59
CA LEU A 172 -13.96 -8.27 4.08
C LEU A 172 -13.83 -9.17 5.31
N HIS A 173 -13.21 -10.35 5.15
CA HIS A 173 -12.96 -11.28 6.27
C HIS A 173 -11.80 -10.80 7.14
N CYS A 174 -10.76 -10.23 6.53
CA CYS A 174 -9.80 -9.39 7.23
C CYS A 174 -8.99 -8.53 6.26
N ALA A 175 -8.36 -7.49 6.78
CA ALA A 175 -7.21 -6.86 6.15
C ALA A 175 -6.15 -6.47 7.18
N THR A 176 -4.96 -6.16 6.67
CA THR A 176 -3.89 -5.52 7.45
C THR A 176 -3.40 -4.30 6.70
N ALA A 177 -3.49 -3.14 7.35
CA ALA A 177 -2.93 -1.89 6.86
C ALA A 177 -1.60 -1.62 7.55
N GLY A 178 -0.58 -1.26 6.77
CA GLY A 178 0.67 -0.68 7.27
C GLY A 178 0.56 0.84 7.33
N TRP A 179 1.23 1.45 8.29
CA TRP A 179 1.24 2.91 8.46
C TRP A 179 2.64 3.44 8.78
N ILE A 180 2.91 4.68 8.40
CA ILE A 180 4.17 5.40 8.68
C ILE A 180 3.80 6.82 9.14
N ALA A 181 4.40 7.28 10.24
CA ALA A 181 4.21 8.60 10.82
C ALA A 181 5.57 9.31 11.04
N TYR A 182 5.65 10.60 10.72
CA TYR A 182 6.86 11.41 10.85
C TYR A 182 6.53 12.91 11.10
N PRO A 183 7.47 13.73 11.62
CA PRO A 183 7.20 15.13 11.94
C PRO A 183 6.74 15.94 10.71
N GLU A 184 5.73 16.79 10.87
CA GLU A 184 5.14 17.54 9.76
C GLU A 184 6.17 18.43 9.02
N ASP A 185 7.11 18.98 9.78
CA ASP A 185 8.17 19.90 9.38
C ASP A 185 9.45 19.21 8.87
N ARG A 186 9.45 17.87 8.74
CA ARG A 186 10.66 17.11 8.39
C ARG A 186 11.20 17.48 7.01
N GLU A 187 12.31 18.22 6.98
CA GLU A 187 13.03 18.58 5.75
C GLU A 187 13.31 17.35 4.86
N TYR A 188 13.22 17.56 3.55
CA TYR A 188 13.48 16.54 2.51
C TYR A 188 12.58 15.29 2.60
N VAL A 189 11.39 15.43 3.19
CA VAL A 189 10.35 14.40 3.23
C VAL A 189 9.00 14.98 2.78
N PHE A 190 8.44 14.40 1.72
CA PHE A 190 7.11 14.75 1.22
C PHE A 190 6.25 13.49 1.13
N SER A 191 5.00 13.52 1.60
CA SER A 191 4.11 12.37 1.55
C SER A 191 2.67 12.79 1.26
N GLY A 192 1.85 11.83 0.85
CA GLY A 192 0.41 12.04 0.77
C GLY A 192 -0.35 10.79 0.38
N ARG A 193 -1.68 10.96 0.34
CA ARG A 193 -2.62 10.07 -0.34
C ARG A 193 -3.06 10.76 -1.64
N SER A 194 -3.29 10.01 -2.71
CA SER A 194 -3.83 10.54 -3.97
C SER A 194 -4.70 9.50 -4.65
N GLU A 195 -5.79 9.93 -5.28
CA GLU A 195 -6.87 9.03 -5.71
C GLU A 195 -7.42 9.37 -7.09
N VAL A 196 -7.96 8.36 -7.76
CA VAL A 196 -8.79 8.47 -8.96
C VAL A 196 -10.18 7.94 -8.59
N ASN A 197 -11.15 8.84 -8.54
CA ASN A 197 -12.56 8.51 -8.39
C ASN A 197 -13.22 8.79 -9.74
N GLU A 198 -13.71 7.76 -10.45
CA GLU A 198 -14.39 8.00 -11.72
C GLU A 198 -15.84 8.46 -11.49
N ALA A 199 -16.03 9.79 -11.46
CA ALA A 199 -17.34 10.42 -11.68
C ALA A 199 -17.77 10.40 -13.17
N GLN A 200 -17.12 9.59 -14.02
CA GLN A 200 -17.33 9.56 -15.46
C GLN A 200 -18.40 8.55 -15.90
N PRO A 201 -19.02 8.73 -17.08
CA PRO A 201 -19.91 7.74 -17.67
C PRO A 201 -19.22 6.39 -17.90
N ARG A 202 -19.96 5.29 -17.73
CA ARG A 202 -19.48 3.89 -17.86
C ARG A 202 -18.79 3.55 -19.20
N THR A 203 -18.89 4.40 -20.21
CA THR A 203 -18.34 4.20 -21.56
C THR A 203 -16.87 4.59 -21.70
N ASN A 204 -16.33 5.41 -20.79
CA ASN A 204 -15.02 6.06 -20.95
C ASN A 204 -14.00 5.64 -19.88
N ARG A 205 -14.21 4.48 -19.24
CA ARG A 205 -13.38 3.98 -18.14
C ARG A 205 -11.96 3.73 -18.61
N SER A 206 -10.97 4.34 -17.98
CA SER A 206 -9.57 4.08 -18.33
C SER A 206 -9.00 2.93 -17.50
N LEU A 207 -8.36 1.98 -18.17
CA LEU A 207 -7.51 0.98 -17.49
C LEU A 207 -6.07 1.50 -17.28
N GLN A 208 -5.75 2.71 -17.74
CA GLN A 208 -4.46 3.37 -17.52
C GLN A 208 -4.73 4.74 -16.87
N ASN A 209 -4.36 4.92 -15.60
CA ASN A 209 -4.74 6.12 -14.84
C ASN A 209 -3.52 6.75 -14.21
N ASN A 210 -3.35 8.06 -14.36
CA ASN A 210 -2.24 8.78 -13.74
C ASN A 210 -2.63 10.20 -13.30
N LYS A 211 -1.86 10.74 -12.35
CA LYS A 211 -1.94 12.14 -11.93
C LYS A 211 -0.56 12.68 -11.57
N GLU A 212 -0.35 13.95 -11.86
CA GLU A 212 0.81 14.72 -11.40
C GLU A 212 0.63 15.10 -9.92
N VAL A 213 1.70 14.98 -9.13
CA VAL A 213 1.83 15.49 -7.76
C VAL A 213 2.93 16.54 -7.74
N LYS A 214 2.59 17.74 -7.25
CA LYS A 214 3.53 18.85 -7.06
C LYS A 214 3.89 18.96 -5.59
N PHE A 215 5.18 18.99 -5.27
CA PHE A 215 5.68 19.12 -3.89
C PHE A 215 5.52 20.55 -3.33
N GLY A 216 5.27 21.53 -4.21
CA GLY A 216 5.14 22.94 -3.86
C GLY A 216 6.48 23.57 -3.49
N SER A 217 6.42 24.74 -2.85
CA SER A 217 7.58 25.41 -2.25
C SER A 217 7.95 24.87 -0.87
N THR A 218 7.13 23.99 -0.30
CA THR A 218 7.23 23.50 1.08
C THR A 218 8.33 22.46 1.30
N VAL A 219 8.84 21.80 0.25
CA VAL A 219 9.95 20.83 0.34
C VAL A 219 10.92 21.04 -0.82
N GLY A 220 12.08 21.63 -0.53
CA GLY A 220 13.16 21.86 -1.49
C GLY A 220 14.04 20.63 -1.71
N PHE A 221 13.64 19.69 -2.56
CA PHE A 221 14.51 18.57 -2.94
C PHE A 221 15.67 19.04 -3.83
N LEU A 222 16.91 18.69 -3.45
CA LEU A 222 18.15 19.03 -4.17
C LEU A 222 18.44 18.11 -5.38
N LYS A 223 17.76 16.96 -5.44
CA LYS A 223 17.79 15.94 -6.50
C LYS A 223 16.43 15.23 -6.52
N ALA A 224 16.12 14.47 -7.57
CA ALA A 224 14.93 13.62 -7.57
C ALA A 224 14.94 12.67 -6.33
N PRO A 225 13.89 12.66 -5.50
CA PRO A 225 13.80 11.77 -4.35
C PRO A 225 13.57 10.31 -4.76
N SER A 226 13.91 9.38 -3.87
CA SER A 226 13.40 8.01 -3.92
C SER A 226 11.97 7.99 -3.37
N VAL A 227 11.06 7.25 -4.02
CA VAL A 227 9.63 7.28 -3.68
C VAL A 227 9.12 5.89 -3.36
N PHE A 228 8.61 5.72 -2.14
CA PHE A 228 7.77 4.58 -1.78
C PHE A 228 6.35 4.90 -2.24
N VAL A 229 5.70 3.97 -2.92
CA VAL A 229 4.29 4.06 -3.34
C VAL A 229 3.61 2.72 -3.12
N ALA A 230 2.43 2.72 -2.51
CA ALA A 230 1.64 1.52 -2.26
C ALA A 230 0.15 1.81 -2.44
N ILE A 231 -0.61 0.75 -2.70
CA ILE A 231 -2.07 0.78 -2.80
C ILE A 231 -2.66 1.14 -1.42
N SER A 232 -3.59 2.09 -1.36
CA SER A 232 -4.35 2.44 -0.16
C SER A 232 -5.87 2.42 -0.37
N SER A 233 -6.35 2.32 -1.61
CA SER A 233 -7.75 1.98 -1.91
C SER A 233 -7.86 1.37 -3.30
N PHE A 234 -8.84 0.50 -3.53
CA PHE A 234 -9.25 0.07 -4.86
C PHE A 234 -10.76 -0.24 -4.94
N ASP A 235 -11.34 -0.03 -6.12
CA ASP A 235 -12.68 -0.48 -6.56
C ASP A 235 -12.54 -0.91 -8.03
N LEU A 236 -12.48 -2.23 -8.28
CA LEU A 236 -12.40 -2.78 -9.64
C LEU A 236 -12.93 -4.22 -9.71
N SER A 237 -13.48 -4.62 -10.87
CA SER A 237 -13.61 -6.05 -11.17
C SER A 237 -12.25 -6.69 -11.44
N CYS A 238 -12.16 -8.02 -11.30
CA CYS A 238 -11.02 -8.86 -11.68
C CYS A 238 -9.67 -8.30 -11.18
N LEU A 239 -9.26 -8.70 -9.97
CA LEU A 239 -8.21 -8.02 -9.18
C LEU A 239 -6.83 -7.97 -9.88
N ARG A 240 -6.66 -6.91 -10.68
CA ARG A 240 -5.57 -6.63 -11.60
C ARG A 240 -5.22 -5.16 -11.50
N LEU A 241 -4.28 -4.84 -10.62
CA LEU A 241 -3.93 -3.47 -10.26
C LEU A 241 -2.43 -3.34 -10.06
N LYS A 242 -1.81 -2.35 -10.69
CA LYS A 242 -0.41 -1.99 -10.50
C LYS A 242 -0.28 -0.49 -10.26
N VAL A 243 0.38 -0.11 -9.18
CA VAL A 243 0.71 1.29 -8.89
C VAL A 243 2.21 1.50 -8.93
N TYR A 244 2.63 2.61 -9.51
CA TYR A 244 4.05 3.01 -9.57
C TYR A 244 4.16 4.53 -9.73
N VAL A 245 5.39 5.04 -9.71
CA VAL A 245 5.68 6.43 -10.08
C VAL A 245 6.72 6.48 -11.18
N ASP A 246 6.64 7.51 -12.01
CA ASP A 246 7.70 7.95 -12.92
C ASP A 246 7.82 9.48 -12.87
N SER A 247 8.57 10.06 -13.82
CA SER A 247 8.69 11.52 -13.98
C SER A 247 9.12 12.24 -12.70
N VAL A 248 9.86 11.55 -11.82
CA VAL A 248 10.24 12.06 -10.51
C VAL A 248 11.33 13.12 -10.64
N THR A 249 11.03 14.32 -10.18
CA THR A 249 11.90 15.51 -10.24
C THR A 249 12.12 16.10 -8.84
N THR A 250 12.77 17.27 -8.76
CA THR A 250 12.89 18.03 -7.51
C THR A 250 11.60 18.74 -7.08
N THR A 251 10.61 18.88 -7.98
CA THR A 251 9.39 19.68 -7.76
C THR A 251 8.09 18.87 -7.83
N GLY A 252 8.14 17.63 -8.31
CA GLY A 252 6.98 16.75 -8.39
C GLY A 252 7.29 15.35 -8.92
N LEU A 253 6.24 14.55 -9.09
CA LEU A 253 6.25 13.22 -9.71
C LEU A 253 4.94 12.98 -10.47
N THR A 254 4.92 11.96 -11.33
CA THR A 254 3.67 11.38 -11.85
C THR A 254 3.48 10.01 -11.22
N TRP A 255 2.28 9.73 -10.70
CA TRP A 255 1.92 8.39 -10.25
C TRP A 255 0.90 7.75 -11.18
N HIS A 256 0.96 6.43 -11.29
CA HIS A 256 0.09 5.60 -12.12
C HIS A 256 -0.65 4.56 -11.28
N MET A 257 -1.84 4.18 -11.72
CA MET A 257 -2.66 3.10 -11.18
C MET A 257 -3.36 2.40 -12.37
N ASP A 258 -2.71 1.33 -12.81
CA ASP A 258 -3.01 0.66 -14.06
C ASP A 258 -3.63 -0.71 -13.85
N SER A 259 -4.42 -1.13 -14.83
CA SER A 259 -5.19 -2.36 -14.86
C SER A 259 -5.19 -2.92 -16.29
N TRP A 260 -5.64 -4.18 -16.50
CA TRP A 260 -5.53 -4.86 -17.80
C TRP A 260 -6.51 -6.03 -17.94
N GLY A 261 -6.83 -6.40 -19.18
CA GLY A 261 -7.69 -7.55 -19.51
C GLY A 261 -9.16 -7.14 -19.67
N GLU A 262 -9.87 -7.80 -20.60
CA GLU A 262 -11.16 -7.34 -21.14
C GLU A 262 -12.32 -7.39 -20.14
N ASP A 263 -12.29 -8.33 -19.17
CA ASP A 263 -13.30 -8.48 -18.10
C ASP A 263 -13.14 -7.45 -16.95
N THR A 264 -12.20 -6.53 -17.08
CA THR A 264 -11.71 -5.68 -15.99
C THR A 264 -12.31 -4.29 -16.07
N TRP A 265 -13.04 -3.91 -15.03
CA TRP A 265 -13.73 -2.65 -14.89
C TRP A 265 -13.17 -1.91 -13.69
N PHE A 266 -12.34 -0.91 -13.94
CA PHE A 266 -11.94 0.04 -12.92
C PHE A 266 -13.11 0.97 -12.56
N HIS A 267 -13.28 1.26 -11.27
CA HIS A 267 -14.24 2.24 -10.74
C HIS A 267 -13.53 3.35 -9.95
N GLY A 268 -12.42 3.02 -9.29
CA GLY A 268 -11.55 3.98 -8.63
C GLY A 268 -10.48 3.33 -7.77
N GLY A 269 -9.68 4.16 -7.11
CA GLY A 269 -8.66 3.71 -6.17
C GLY A 269 -7.75 4.83 -5.70
N ALA A 270 -6.92 4.54 -4.70
CA ALA A 270 -5.96 5.48 -4.12
C ALA A 270 -4.59 4.83 -3.90
N ILE A 271 -3.56 5.66 -4.05
CA ILE A 271 -2.21 5.39 -3.58
C ILE A 271 -1.92 6.16 -2.30
N SER A 272 -0.98 5.64 -1.52
CA SER A 272 -0.25 6.38 -0.50
C SER A 272 1.24 6.33 -0.80
N TYR A 273 1.92 7.45 -0.65
CA TYR A 273 3.32 7.60 -1.07
C TYR A 273 4.14 8.46 -0.10
N ILE A 274 5.45 8.20 -0.05
CA ILE A 274 6.43 9.01 0.67
C ILE A 274 7.75 9.11 -0.13
N CYS A 275 8.21 10.34 -0.30
CA CYS A 275 9.39 10.76 -1.05
C CYS A 275 10.51 11.14 -0.08
N LEU A 276 11.71 10.58 -0.29
CA LEU A 276 12.90 10.75 0.58
C LEU A 276 14.17 11.01 -0.24
N MET A 277 15.13 11.72 0.35
CA MET A 277 16.44 12.02 -0.25
C MET A 277 17.54 10.99 0.07
#